data_AF-A0A0B7BY41-F1
#
_entry.id   AF-A0A0B7BY41-F1
#
_cell.length_a   1.000
_cell.length_b   1.000
_cell.length_c   1.000
_cell.angle_alpha   90.00
_cell.angle_beta   90.00
_cell.angle_gamma   90.00
#
_symmetry.space_group_name_H-M   'P 1'
#
loop_
_entity.id
_entity.type
_entity.pdbx_description
1 polymer ?
#
loop_
_entity_poly.entity_id
_entity_poly.type
_entity_poly.pdbx_seq_one_letter_code
_entity_poly.pdbx_strand_id
1 'polypeptide(L)'
;QALLKNLLEKPIDTVIDIEATIKAKKLYMSCMNESQIDDEGLEPVKILLNDLGTWPILHGDKWDKNGDISVLDLLVKLTLYNN
;
A
#
# COMPACT_ATOMS: atom_id res chain seq x y z
N GLN A 1 18.84 8.57 19.84
CA GLN A 1 18.54 9.52 18.75
C GLN A 1 18.58 8.77 17.43
N ALA A 2 17.54 8.85 16.60
CA ALA A 2 17.51 8.21 15.27
C ALA A 2 17.85 9.24 14.19
N LEU A 3 19.05 9.14 13.59
CA LEU A 3 19.55 10.09 12.58
C LEU A 3 18.63 10.16 11.35
N LEU A 4 18.15 9.02 10.86
CA LEU A 4 17.33 8.93 9.66
C LEU A 4 15.98 9.67 9.82
N LYS A 5 15.33 9.50 10.97
CA LYS A 5 14.09 10.21 11.32
C LYS A 5 14.25 11.72 11.15
N ASN A 6 15.31 12.26 11.76
CA ASN A 6 15.59 13.70 11.71
C ASN A 6 15.90 14.22 10.30
N LEU A 7 16.37 13.36 9.38
CA LEU A 7 16.63 13.76 7.99
C LEU A 7 15.33 13.80 7.18
N LEU A 8 14.42 12.86 7.43
CA LEU A 8 13.17 12.71 6.69
C LEU A 8 12.07 13.67 7.16
N GLU A 9 12.10 14.12 8.42
CA GLU A 9 11.15 15.10 8.98
C GLU A 9 11.45 16.55 8.60
N LYS A 10 12.64 16.83 8.04
CA LYS A 10 12.94 18.18 7.55
C LYS A 10 12.00 18.52 6.40
N PRO A 11 11.52 19.79 6.32
CA PRO A 11 10.75 20.25 5.18
C PRO A 11 11.44 19.91 3.86
N ILE A 12 10.64 19.60 2.85
CA ILE A 12 11.14 19.41 1.49
C ILE A 12 11.65 20.77 0.99
N ASP A 13 12.90 20.82 0.56
CA ASP A 13 13.52 21.97 -0.07
C ASP A 13 13.71 21.67 -1.55
N THR A 14 12.90 22.28 -2.42
CA THR A 14 12.93 21.98 -3.85
C THR A 14 14.17 22.50 -4.58
N VAL A 15 14.99 23.32 -3.92
CA VAL A 15 16.26 23.83 -4.47
C VAL A 15 17.41 22.90 -4.10
N ILE A 16 17.39 22.32 -2.90
CA ILE A 16 18.48 21.48 -2.36
C ILE A 16 18.21 19.99 -2.54
N ASP A 17 16.96 19.53 -2.34
CA ASP A 17 16.63 18.12 -2.38
C ASP A 17 16.53 17.61 -3.82
N ILE A 18 17.33 16.58 -4.12
CA ILE A 18 17.17 15.80 -5.36
C ILE A 18 15.89 14.97 -5.32
N GLU A 19 15.43 14.53 -6.49
CA GLU A 19 14.16 13.78 -6.63
C GLU A 19 14.07 12.55 -5.71
N ALA A 20 15.17 11.81 -5.54
CA ALA A 20 15.23 10.65 -4.64
C ALA A 20 14.96 11.04 -3.18
N THR A 21 15.55 12.14 -2.70
CA THR A 21 15.33 12.65 -1.34
C THR A 21 13.90 13.14 -1.16
N ILE A 22 13.34 13.82 -2.16
CA ILE A 22 11.94 14.25 -2.15
C ILE A 22 11.01 13.04 -2.02
N LYS A 23 11.23 11.98 -2.81
CA LYS A 23 10.43 10.75 -2.74
C LYS A 23 10.55 10.07 -1.37
N ALA A 24 11.76 9.99 -0.81
CA ALA A 24 11.97 9.40 0.51
C ALA A 24 11.26 10.20 1.62
N LYS A 25 11.35 11.54 1.60
CA LYS A 25 10.63 12.41 2.54
C LYS A 25 9.11 12.25 2.41
N LYS A 26 8.58 12.26 1.18
CA LYS A 26 7.15 12.05 0.92
C LYS A 26 6.66 10.69 1.42
N LEU A 27 7.40 9.61 1.15
CA LEU A 27 7.07 8.27 1.63
C LEU A 27 7.04 8.22 3.16
N TYR A 28 8.05 8.81 3.81
CA TYR A 28 8.08 8.90 5.26
C TYR A 28 6.86 9.67 5.79
N MET A 29 6.56 10.84 5.22
CA MET A 29 5.41 11.65 5.63
C MET A 29 4.08 10.92 5.44
N SER A 30 3.89 10.19 4.33
CA SER A 30 2.67 9.39 4.14
C SER A 30 2.55 8.26 5.16
N CYS A 31 3.65 7.62 5.54
CA CYS A 31 3.63 6.56 6.55
C CYS A 31 3.37 7.10 7.97
N MET A 32 3.80 8.32 8.26
CA MET A 32 3.62 8.94 9.58
C MET A 32 2.26 9.65 9.74
N ASN A 33 1.48 9.79 8.67
CA ASN A 33 0.15 10.41 8.72
C ASN A 33 -0.90 9.40 9.23
N GLU A 34 -0.81 9.02 10.50
CA GLU A 34 -1.69 8.03 11.13
C GLU A 34 -3.17 8.41 11.04
N SER A 35 -3.51 9.70 11.16
CA SER A 35 -4.89 10.18 11.02
C SER A 35 -5.48 9.84 9.64
N GLN A 36 -4.72 10.03 8.57
CA GLN A 36 -5.20 9.66 7.24
C GLN A 36 -5.33 8.14 7.08
N ILE A 37 -4.39 7.38 7.62
CA ILE A 37 -4.44 5.90 7.61
C ILE A 37 -5.69 5.41 8.35
N ASP A 38 -5.99 6.00 9.50
CA ASP A 38 -7.18 5.68 10.30
C ASP A 38 -8.47 6.09 9.59
N ASP A 39 -8.50 7.26 8.94
CA ASP A 39 -9.64 7.73 8.16
C ASP A 39 -9.95 6.82 6.95
N GLU A 40 -8.91 6.29 6.28
CA GLU A 40 -9.04 5.35 5.15
C GLU A 40 -9.41 3.92 5.60
N GLY A 41 -8.98 3.53 6.81
CA GLY A 41 -9.26 2.23 7.41
C GLY A 41 -8.83 1.06 6.53
N LEU A 42 -9.73 0.10 6.31
CA LEU A 42 -9.42 -1.12 5.54
C LEU A 42 -9.72 -1.01 4.04
N GLU A 43 -10.24 0.13 3.57
CA GLU A 43 -10.67 0.28 2.17
C GLU A 43 -9.53 0.06 1.16
N PRO A 44 -8.30 0.58 1.35
CA PRO A 44 -7.20 0.32 0.42
C PRO A 44 -6.90 -1.18 0.26
N VAL A 45 -6.92 -1.94 1.36
CA VAL A 45 -6.67 -3.38 1.34
C VAL A 45 -7.84 -4.14 0.70
N LYS A 46 -9.09 -3.74 0.95
CA LYS A 46 -10.26 -4.35 0.29
C LYS A 46 -10.20 -4.20 -1.23
N ILE A 47 -9.81 -3.01 -1.73
CA ILE A 47 -9.62 -2.75 -3.16
C ILE A 47 -8.57 -3.71 -3.72
N LEU A 48 -7.40 -3.80 -3.07
CA LEU A 48 -6.33 -4.71 -3.49
C LEU A 48 -6.79 -6.18 -3.51
N LEU A 49 -7.51 -6.62 -2.47
CA LEU A 49 -8.00 -8.00 -2.39
C LEU A 49 -9.03 -8.30 -3.49
N ASN A 50 -9.91 -7.35 -3.82
CA ASN A 50 -10.84 -7.49 -4.93
C ASN A 50 -10.09 -7.60 -6.28
N ASP A 51 -9.06 -6.77 -6.49
CA ASP A 51 -8.22 -6.84 -7.68
C ASP A 51 -7.49 -8.18 -7.82
N LEU A 52 -7.14 -8.83 -6.71
CA LEU A 52 -6.50 -10.15 -6.69
C LEU A 52 -7.47 -11.32 -6.95
N GLY A 53 -8.76 -11.07 -7.20
CA GLY A 53 -9.77 -12.13 -7.34
C GLY A 53 -10.42 -12.49 -6.02
N THR A 54 -10.55 -11.50 -5.13
CA THR A 54 -11.27 -11.57 -3.86
C THR A 54 -10.67 -12.56 -2.84
N TRP A 55 -10.77 -12.23 -1.55
CA TRP A 55 -10.43 -13.19 -0.50
C TRP A 55 -11.69 -13.92 0.02
N PRO A 56 -11.71 -15.27 0.04
CA PRO A 56 -12.92 -16.04 0.36
C PRO A 56 -13.55 -15.69 1.71
N ILE A 57 -12.71 -15.44 2.73
CA ILE A 57 -13.18 -15.13 4.09
C ILE A 57 -14.00 -13.83 4.18
N LEU A 58 -13.85 -12.91 3.21
CA LEU A 58 -14.53 -11.62 3.22
C LEU A 58 -15.97 -11.73 2.70
N HIS A 59 -16.30 -12.79 1.96
CA HIS A 59 -17.59 -12.97 1.30
C HIS A 59 -18.47 -14.04 1.97
N GLY A 60 -17.89 -14.87 2.84
CA GLY A 60 -18.61 -15.91 3.57
C GLY A 60 -19.35 -16.84 2.61
N ASP A 61 -20.63 -17.09 2.89
CA ASP A 61 -21.48 -17.99 2.09
C ASP A 61 -21.78 -17.47 0.67
N LYS A 62 -21.46 -16.20 0.37
CA LYS A 62 -21.64 -15.60 -0.96
C LYS A 62 -20.47 -15.86 -1.91
N TRP A 63 -19.39 -16.46 -1.42
CA TRP A 63 -18.21 -16.73 -2.22
C TRP A 63 -18.45 -17.91 -3.18
N ASP A 64 -18.32 -17.66 -4.49
CA ASP A 64 -18.40 -18.66 -5.54
C ASP A 64 -17.01 -19.02 -6.07
N LYS A 65 -16.52 -20.18 -5.67
CA LYS A 65 -15.26 -20.76 -6.13
C LYS A 65 -15.08 -20.84 -7.65
N ASN A 66 -16.18 -20.87 -8.41
CA ASN A 66 -16.15 -21.04 -9.87
C ASN A 66 -16.15 -19.70 -10.63
N GLY A 67 -16.50 -18.60 -9.96
CA GLY A 67 -16.57 -17.25 -10.54
C GLY A 67 -15.61 -16.24 -9.91
N ASP A 68 -15.22 -16.45 -8.65
CA ASP A 68 -14.53 -15.42 -7.88
C ASP A 68 -13.00 -15.49 -7.98
N ILE A 69 -12.39 -16.68 -8.20
CA ILE A 69 -10.93 -16.82 -8.17
C ILE A 69 -10.35 -17.72 -9.27
N SER A 70 -9.28 -17.24 -9.90
CA SER A 70 -8.41 -18.02 -10.80
C SER A 70 -7.02 -18.10 -10.18
N VAL A 71 -6.59 -19.32 -9.83
CA VAL A 71 -5.29 -19.52 -9.17
C VAL A 71 -4.13 -19.05 -10.04
N LEU A 72 -4.22 -19.27 -11.36
CA LEU A 72 -3.19 -18.82 -12.30
C LEU A 72 -3.12 -17.28 -12.33
N ASP A 73 -4.26 -16.61 -12.43
CA ASP A 73 -4.31 -15.14 -12.48
C ASP A 73 -3.86 -14.52 -11.15
N LEU A 74 -4.22 -15.13 -10.02
CA LEU A 74 -3.73 -14.72 -8.71
C LEU A 74 -2.20 -14.81 -8.65
N LEU A 75 -1.62 -15.95 -9.05
CA LEU A 75 -0.17 -16.13 -9.02
C LEU A 75 0.55 -15.15 -9.94
N VAL A 76 0.02 -14.89 -11.14
CA VAL A 76 0.56 -13.88 -12.07
C VAL A 76 0.46 -12.47 -11.50
N LYS A 77 -0.66 -12.11 -10.86
CA LYS A 77 -0.79 -10.79 -10.22
C LYS A 77 0.18 -10.62 -9.06
N LEU A 78 0.35 -11.65 -8.21
CA LEU A 78 1.24 -11.59 -7.06
C LEU A 78 2.71 -11.40 -7.45
N THR A 79 3.17 -11.88 -8.61
CA THR A 79 4.55 -11.63 -9.05
C THR A 79 4.82 -10.16 -9.35
N LEU A 80 3.80 -9.36 -9.68
CA LEU A 80 3.94 -7.90 -9.89
C LEU A 80 4.17 -7.14 -8.58
N TYR A 81 3.83 -7.75 -7.44
CA TYR A 81 4.01 -7.16 -6.10
C TYR A 81 5.24 -7.72 -5.38
N ASN A 82 5.98 -8.63 -5.99
CA ASN A 82 7.22 -9.15 -5.46
C ASN A 82 8.37 -8.26 -5.96
N ASN A 83 8.88 -7.38 -5.10
CA ASN A 83 10.09 -6.59 -5.36
C ASN A 83 11.35 -7.45 -5.33
#